data_AF-A0A1G5Y2E6-F1
#
_entry.id   AF-A0A1G5Y2E6-F1
#
_cell.length_a   1.000
_cell.length_b   1.000
_cell.length_c   1.000
_cell.angle_alpha   90.00
_cell.angle_beta   90.00
_cell.angle_gamma   90.00
#
_symmetry.space_group_name_H-M   'P 1'
#
loop_
_entity.id
_entity.type
_entity.pdbx_description
1 polymer ?
#
loop_
_entity_poly.entity_id
_entity_poly.type
_entity_poly.pdbx_seq_one_letter_code
_entity_poly.pdbx_strand_id
1 'polypeptide(L)'
;MAEKKIQNVSDFIREVSEIIKEYDSDIIVYRGEDQVHDEPCIPSIFRDGVLRKSKLYEKQLFDSMRQNEVTNSASYLYNAIDAQHGEFKSRLLDVTYNCLVALYFAVTPYYHHPEDKHDDEPGQVFVFHLDHAFSPSSEETKDCFKNIIEKKNDIISSNLLFSKNHKFIDHCKINNRIVAQQGAFILFQGDDADSLPAYMFQGIEIPGSSKKNLRDELNVLFGINTGTIYPEIVNLVSELTKKCKKMSTISFNVVDELDSISKQLEMELNYYYDACVDAVIIEKKIEIMRVAEKVFLSYLRGILDMDEYLDKHPDKEVIKVFREFTKKYNMLLDDFNKCLPVADRKLIEIDNFKVENI
;
A
#
# COMPACT_ATOMS: atom_id res chain seq x y z
N MET A 1 22.36 24.63 -12.05
CA MET A 1 21.87 24.03 -10.80
C MET A 1 21.87 22.53 -11.01
N ALA A 2 22.43 21.73 -10.09
CA ALA A 2 22.38 20.28 -10.24
C ALA A 2 20.91 19.83 -10.23
N GLU A 3 20.47 19.07 -11.24
CA GLU A 3 19.16 18.42 -11.23
C GLU A 3 19.01 17.62 -9.93
N LYS A 4 18.02 17.98 -9.10
CA LYS A 4 17.64 17.17 -7.94
C LYS A 4 17.12 15.84 -8.46
N LYS A 5 17.96 14.81 -8.50
CA LYS A 5 17.54 13.47 -8.93
C LYS A 5 16.80 12.77 -7.79
N ILE A 6 15.61 12.25 -8.07
CA ILE A 6 14.84 11.44 -7.13
C ILE A 6 15.58 10.11 -6.88
N GLN A 7 15.95 9.82 -5.63
CA GLN A 7 16.64 8.57 -5.25
C GLN A 7 15.80 7.67 -4.33
N ASN A 8 14.93 8.28 -3.53
CA ASN A 8 14.06 7.61 -2.55
C ASN A 8 12.69 8.31 -2.49
N VAL A 9 11.74 7.71 -1.78
CA VAL A 9 10.37 8.22 -1.67
C VAL A 9 10.33 9.56 -0.94
N SER A 10 11.26 9.83 -0.02
CA SER A 10 11.32 11.13 0.66
C SER A 10 11.69 12.28 -0.28
N ASP A 11 12.64 12.07 -1.21
CA ASP A 11 12.97 13.05 -2.23
C ASP A 11 11.77 13.35 -3.13
N PHE A 12 11.03 12.30 -3.53
CA PHE A 12 9.81 12.44 -4.34
C PHE A 12 8.72 13.24 -3.62
N ILE A 13 8.43 12.92 -2.35
CA ILE A 13 7.42 13.63 -1.56
C ILE A 13 7.79 15.11 -1.39
N ARG A 14 9.09 15.41 -1.20
CA ARG A 14 9.57 16.80 -1.11
C ARG A 14 9.30 17.56 -2.41
N GLU A 15 9.63 16.96 -3.55
CA GLU A 15 9.41 17.58 -4.87
C GLU A 15 7.92 17.82 -5.14
N VAL A 16 7.07 16.82 -4.89
CA VAL A 16 5.61 16.96 -5.00
C VAL A 16 5.09 18.08 -4.09
N SER A 17 5.60 18.17 -2.86
CA SER A 17 5.20 19.21 -1.90
C SER A 17 5.67 20.62 -2.30
N GLU A 18 6.77 20.75 -3.04
CA GLU A 18 7.23 22.01 -3.62
C GLU A 18 6.26 22.43 -4.75
N ILE A 19 5.94 21.52 -5.68
CA ILE A 19 5.03 21.77 -6.81
C ILE A 19 3.64 22.19 -6.32
N ILE A 20 3.03 21.43 -5.39
CA ILE A 20 1.67 21.72 -4.90
C ILE A 20 1.55 23.13 -4.30
N LYS A 21 2.62 23.68 -3.70
CA LYS A 21 2.60 25.02 -3.11
C LYS A 21 2.59 26.15 -4.14
N GLU A 22 3.00 25.88 -5.38
CA GLU A 22 3.02 26.88 -6.45
C GLU A 22 1.64 27.14 -7.04
N TYR A 23 0.69 26.22 -6.81
CA TYR A 23 -0.65 26.27 -7.39
C TYR A 23 -1.72 26.47 -6.31
N ASP A 24 -2.60 27.43 -6.54
CA ASP A 24 -3.82 27.66 -5.74
C ASP A 24 -5.00 26.89 -6.35
N SER A 25 -4.83 25.59 -6.62
CA SER A 25 -5.87 24.75 -7.22
C SER A 25 -6.57 23.88 -6.19
N ASP A 26 -7.89 23.79 -6.27
CA ASP A 26 -8.70 22.98 -5.35
C ASP A 26 -8.54 21.46 -5.58
N ILE A 27 -8.13 21.03 -6.79
CA ILE A 27 -8.08 19.61 -7.16
C ILE A 27 -6.72 19.25 -7.75
N ILE A 28 -6.05 18.30 -7.10
CA ILE A 28 -4.74 17.79 -7.52
C ILE A 28 -4.82 16.28 -7.68
N VAL A 29 -4.42 15.80 -8.85
CA VAL A 29 -4.32 14.38 -9.18
C VAL A 29 -2.99 14.08 -9.85
N TYR A 30 -2.62 12.81 -9.91
CA TYR A 30 -1.32 12.35 -10.36
C TYR A 30 -1.46 11.24 -11.40
N ARG A 31 -0.44 11.09 -12.24
CA ARG A 31 -0.31 9.93 -13.14
C ARG A 31 1.14 9.51 -13.21
N GLY A 32 1.39 8.21 -13.15
CA GLY A 32 2.72 7.66 -13.44
C GLY A 32 2.76 7.01 -14.81
N GLU A 33 3.89 7.20 -15.49
CA GLU A 33 4.25 6.49 -16.71
C GLU A 33 5.63 5.88 -16.50
N ASP A 34 5.76 4.59 -16.74
CA ASP A 34 6.96 3.80 -16.45
C ASP A 34 8.11 4.08 -17.44
N GLN A 35 7.83 4.85 -18.49
CA GLN A 35 8.79 5.33 -19.48
C GLN A 35 8.45 6.78 -19.84
N VAL A 36 9.45 7.53 -20.32
CA VAL A 36 9.21 8.85 -20.93
C VAL A 36 8.70 8.66 -22.36
N HIS A 37 7.62 9.35 -22.70
CA HIS A 37 6.99 9.29 -24.03
C HIS A 37 7.03 10.67 -24.71
N ASP A 38 7.13 10.69 -26.04
CA ASP A 38 7.06 11.94 -26.84
C ASP A 38 5.71 12.65 -26.66
N GLU A 39 4.64 11.86 -26.57
CA GLU A 39 3.28 12.32 -26.31
C GLU A 39 2.74 11.68 -25.01
N PRO A 40 3.10 12.24 -23.84
CA PRO A 40 2.68 11.69 -22.55
C PRO A 40 1.19 11.96 -22.30
N CYS A 41 0.60 11.20 -21.37
CA CYS A 41 -0.76 11.44 -20.89
C CYS A 41 -1.85 11.35 -21.98
N ILE A 42 -1.65 10.52 -23.02
CA ILE A 42 -2.65 10.24 -24.05
C ILE A 42 -3.27 8.85 -23.84
N PRO A 43 -4.61 8.71 -23.82
CA PRO A 43 -5.27 7.42 -23.73
C PRO A 43 -4.85 6.46 -24.85
N SER A 44 -4.75 5.17 -24.54
CA SER A 44 -4.28 4.14 -25.48
C SER A 44 -5.13 4.06 -26.75
N ILE A 45 -6.44 4.31 -26.67
CA ILE A 45 -7.35 4.22 -27.82
C ILE A 45 -6.96 5.17 -28.98
N PHE A 46 -6.35 6.31 -28.67
CA PHE A 46 -5.92 7.29 -29.66
C PHE A 46 -4.55 6.97 -30.26
N ARG A 47 -3.65 6.35 -29.47
CA ARG A 47 -2.31 5.94 -29.92
C ARG A 47 -2.36 4.90 -31.04
N ASP A 48 -3.32 3.98 -30.97
CA ASP A 48 -3.45 2.89 -31.94
C ASP A 48 -4.26 3.23 -33.20
N GLY A 49 -4.84 4.43 -33.27
CA GLY A 49 -5.68 4.87 -34.38
C GLY A 49 -6.94 4.01 -34.60
N VAL A 50 -7.43 3.33 -33.54
CA VAL A 50 -8.58 2.41 -33.65
C VAL A 50 -9.84 3.16 -34.08
N LEU A 51 -10.05 4.37 -33.57
CA LEU A 51 -11.19 5.23 -33.93
C LEU A 51 -11.14 5.70 -35.39
N ARG A 52 -9.94 5.82 -35.97
CA ARG A 52 -9.77 6.11 -37.41
C ARG A 52 -10.19 4.93 -38.29
N LYS A 53 -10.02 3.70 -37.81
CA LYS A 53 -10.41 2.47 -38.52
C LYS A 53 -11.90 2.13 -38.36
N SER A 54 -12.43 2.29 -37.14
CA SER A 54 -13.86 2.08 -36.86
C SER A 54 -14.38 3.15 -35.92
N LYS A 55 -15.16 4.07 -36.49
CA LYS A 55 -15.82 5.15 -35.76
C LYS A 55 -16.80 4.69 -34.69
N LEU A 56 -17.29 3.45 -34.77
CA LEU A 56 -18.24 2.87 -33.81
C LEU A 56 -17.59 1.81 -32.91
N TYR A 57 -16.25 1.72 -32.90
CA TYR A 57 -15.53 0.71 -32.14
C TYR A 57 -15.92 0.68 -30.66
N GLU A 58 -15.92 1.83 -29.99
CA GLU A 58 -16.27 1.89 -28.56
C GLU A 58 -17.71 1.46 -28.30
N LYS A 59 -18.65 1.87 -29.15
CA LYS A 59 -20.04 1.44 -29.03
C LYS A 59 -20.15 -0.08 -29.13
N GLN A 60 -19.51 -0.67 -30.14
CA GLN A 60 -19.48 -2.12 -30.34
C GLN A 60 -18.80 -2.84 -29.18
N LEU A 61 -17.68 -2.31 -28.69
CA LEU A 61 -16.98 -2.82 -27.52
C LEU A 61 -17.90 -2.85 -26.29
N PHE A 62 -18.58 -1.74 -26.01
CA PHE A 62 -19.49 -1.66 -24.86
C PHE A 62 -20.73 -2.55 -25.01
N ASP A 63 -21.27 -2.70 -26.23
CA ASP A 63 -22.33 -3.66 -26.53
C ASP A 63 -21.85 -5.10 -26.27
N SER A 64 -20.65 -5.45 -26.74
CA SER A 64 -20.04 -6.77 -26.50
C SER A 64 -19.73 -7.02 -25.02
N MET A 65 -19.25 -6.02 -24.27
CA MET A 65 -19.01 -6.14 -22.84
C MET A 65 -20.30 -6.45 -22.08
N ARG A 66 -21.42 -5.79 -22.43
CA ARG A 66 -22.73 -6.08 -21.84
C ARG A 66 -23.22 -7.47 -22.21
N GLN A 67 -23.04 -7.88 -23.47
CA GLN A 67 -23.42 -9.22 -23.93
C GLN A 67 -22.67 -10.34 -23.20
N ASN A 68 -21.42 -10.10 -22.80
CA ASN A 68 -20.57 -11.06 -22.10
C ASN A 68 -20.54 -10.81 -20.58
N GLU A 69 -21.48 -10.01 -20.03
CA GLU A 69 -21.62 -9.76 -18.59
C GLU A 69 -20.36 -9.22 -17.90
N VAL A 70 -19.50 -8.53 -18.68
CA VAL A 70 -18.29 -7.86 -18.15
C VAL A 70 -18.64 -6.60 -17.36
N THR A 71 -19.77 -5.98 -17.70
CA THR A 71 -20.30 -4.79 -17.02
C THR A 71 -21.79 -4.96 -16.77
N ASN A 72 -22.24 -4.48 -15.60
CA ASN A 72 -23.64 -4.51 -15.18
C ASN A 72 -24.38 -3.21 -15.49
N SER A 73 -23.70 -2.21 -16.05
CA SER A 73 -24.28 -0.91 -16.34
C SER A 73 -24.81 -0.80 -17.77
N ALA A 74 -25.93 -0.10 -17.92
CA ALA A 74 -26.42 0.34 -19.22
C ALA A 74 -25.75 1.65 -19.68
N SER A 75 -25.05 2.36 -18.78
CA SER A 75 -24.43 3.65 -19.07
C SER A 75 -23.06 3.45 -19.72
N TYR A 76 -22.87 3.99 -20.93
CA TYR A 76 -21.58 3.92 -21.62
C TYR A 76 -20.39 4.46 -20.81
N LEU A 77 -20.59 5.46 -19.95
CA LEU A 77 -19.53 5.99 -19.09
C LEU A 77 -19.05 4.93 -18.10
N TYR A 78 -19.98 4.24 -17.44
CA TYR A 78 -19.65 3.15 -16.52
C TYR A 78 -19.02 1.97 -17.25
N ASN A 79 -19.48 1.67 -18.46
CA ASN A 79 -18.87 0.64 -19.30
C ASN A 79 -17.43 1.00 -19.67
N ALA A 80 -17.12 2.28 -19.92
CA ALA A 80 -15.76 2.76 -20.16
C ALA A 80 -14.89 2.67 -18.89
N ILE A 81 -15.46 2.90 -17.72
CA ILE A 81 -14.75 2.75 -16.44
C ILE A 81 -14.49 1.27 -16.12
N ASP A 82 -15.45 0.38 -16.41
CA ASP A 82 -15.25 -1.07 -16.30
C ASP A 82 -14.27 -1.59 -17.37
N ALA A 83 -14.24 -0.96 -18.54
CA ALA A 83 -13.31 -1.28 -19.62
C ALA A 83 -11.85 -1.07 -19.18
N GLN A 84 -11.57 -0.01 -18.43
CA GLN A 84 -10.25 0.25 -17.82
C GLN A 84 -9.81 -0.89 -16.89
N HIS A 85 -10.75 -1.47 -16.13
CA HIS A 85 -10.48 -2.65 -15.30
C HIS A 85 -10.17 -3.89 -16.16
N GLY A 86 -10.96 -4.11 -17.21
CA GLY A 86 -10.82 -5.24 -18.14
C GLY A 86 -9.72 -5.09 -19.19
N GLU A 87 -8.81 -4.12 -19.04
CA GLU A 87 -7.70 -3.85 -19.97
C GLU A 87 -8.13 -3.42 -21.39
N PHE A 88 -9.41 -3.06 -21.55
CA PHE A 88 -9.93 -2.58 -22.82
C PHE A 88 -9.56 -1.11 -23.01
N LYS A 89 -9.15 -0.77 -24.24
CA LYS A 89 -8.76 0.60 -24.59
C LYS A 89 -9.98 1.52 -24.54
N SER A 90 -9.85 2.64 -23.82
CA SER A 90 -10.89 3.64 -23.67
C SER A 90 -10.35 5.05 -23.91
N ARG A 91 -11.26 6.01 -24.12
CA ARG A 91 -10.94 7.46 -24.20
C ARG A 91 -10.73 8.13 -22.84
N LEU A 92 -10.80 7.38 -21.75
CA LEU A 92 -10.50 7.86 -20.41
C LEU A 92 -8.99 7.72 -20.17
N LEU A 93 -8.38 8.74 -19.59
CA LEU A 93 -7.03 8.69 -19.08
C LEU A 93 -7.07 8.43 -17.57
N ASP A 94 -6.40 7.39 -17.09
CA ASP A 94 -6.33 7.09 -15.66
C ASP A 94 -5.44 8.09 -14.93
N VAL A 95 -5.96 8.64 -13.84
CA VAL A 95 -5.25 9.47 -12.87
C VAL A 95 -5.59 9.00 -11.46
N THR A 96 -4.80 9.38 -10.46
CA THR A 96 -4.97 8.96 -9.06
C THR A 96 -4.90 10.16 -8.14
N TYR A 97 -5.65 10.13 -7.04
CA TYR A 97 -5.52 11.10 -5.96
C TYR A 97 -4.28 10.84 -5.06
N ASN A 98 -3.57 9.73 -5.26
CA ASN A 98 -2.43 9.34 -4.45
C ASN A 98 -1.11 9.44 -5.23
N CYS A 99 -0.25 10.39 -4.86
CA CYS A 99 1.04 10.59 -5.51
C CYS A 99 1.95 9.36 -5.44
N LEU A 100 1.84 8.53 -4.39
CA LEU A 100 2.63 7.29 -4.26
C LEU A 100 2.12 6.17 -5.17
N VAL A 101 0.81 6.15 -5.47
CA VAL A 101 0.26 5.25 -6.48
C VAL A 101 0.74 5.67 -7.88
N ALA A 102 0.79 6.96 -8.17
CA ALA A 102 1.40 7.45 -9.40
C ALA A 102 2.89 7.12 -9.46
N LEU A 103 3.63 7.28 -8.35
CA LEU A 103 5.02 6.85 -8.29
C LEU A 103 5.17 5.35 -8.59
N TYR A 104 4.31 4.50 -8.02
CA TYR A 104 4.29 3.07 -8.32
C TYR A 104 4.16 2.79 -9.84
N PHE A 105 3.25 3.48 -10.53
CA PHE A 105 3.09 3.35 -11.98
C PHE A 105 4.27 3.93 -12.77
N ALA A 106 5.00 4.90 -12.23
CA ALA A 106 6.20 5.44 -12.87
C ALA A 106 7.44 4.55 -12.70
N VAL A 107 7.44 3.67 -11.70
CA VAL A 107 8.57 2.78 -11.43
C VAL A 107 8.27 1.33 -11.77
N THR A 108 7.01 0.91 -11.93
CA THR A 108 6.66 -0.50 -12.12
C THR A 108 5.93 -0.68 -13.45
N PRO A 109 6.47 -1.50 -14.37
CA PRO A 109 5.76 -1.89 -15.58
C PRO A 109 4.44 -2.59 -15.27
N TYR A 110 3.58 -2.68 -16.28
CA TYR A 110 2.32 -3.40 -16.15
C TYR A 110 2.55 -4.86 -15.72
N TYR A 111 1.69 -5.40 -14.84
CA TYR A 111 1.93 -6.65 -14.11
C TYR A 111 2.07 -7.91 -14.98
N HIS A 112 1.76 -7.85 -16.28
CA HIS A 112 2.08 -8.90 -17.27
C HIS A 112 3.56 -8.94 -17.68
N HIS A 113 4.37 -7.99 -17.20
CA HIS A 113 5.79 -7.88 -17.47
C HIS A 113 6.62 -8.04 -16.20
N PRO A 114 7.90 -8.45 -16.32
CA PRO A 114 8.85 -8.39 -15.22
C PRO A 114 8.94 -6.98 -14.63
N GLU A 115 9.02 -6.88 -13.30
CA GLU A 115 9.05 -5.60 -12.58
C GLU A 115 10.27 -4.72 -12.95
N ASP A 116 11.35 -5.34 -13.43
CA ASP A 116 12.62 -4.70 -13.81
C ASP A 116 12.73 -4.37 -15.30
N LYS A 117 11.71 -4.70 -16.10
CA LYS A 117 11.77 -4.59 -17.57
C LYS A 117 12.16 -3.20 -18.08
N HIS A 118 11.75 -2.14 -17.39
CA HIS A 118 11.99 -0.75 -17.78
C HIS A 118 12.91 0.00 -16.79
N ASP A 119 13.74 -0.71 -16.02
CA ASP A 119 14.64 -0.09 -15.03
C ASP A 119 15.81 0.70 -15.67
N ASP A 120 16.17 0.38 -16.91
CA ASP A 120 17.24 1.08 -17.64
C ASP A 120 16.80 2.44 -18.21
N GLU A 121 15.50 2.73 -18.18
CA GLU A 121 14.91 3.95 -18.74
C GLU A 121 14.26 4.81 -17.64
N PRO A 122 14.25 6.15 -17.79
CA PRO A 122 13.54 7.01 -16.86
C PRO A 122 12.02 6.81 -16.96
N GLY A 123 11.35 6.88 -15.82
CA GLY A 123 9.89 7.02 -15.75
C GLY A 123 9.50 8.47 -15.49
N GLN A 124 8.21 8.76 -15.44
CA GLN A 124 7.70 10.10 -15.19
C GLN A 124 6.44 10.09 -14.34
N VAL A 125 6.35 11.00 -13.37
CA VAL A 125 5.12 11.29 -12.62
C VAL A 125 4.62 12.67 -13.02
N PHE A 126 3.37 12.76 -13.41
CA PHE A 126 2.70 14.02 -13.74
C PHE A 126 1.82 14.45 -12.57
N VAL A 127 1.94 15.71 -12.16
CA VAL A 127 1.08 16.39 -11.19
C VAL A 127 0.12 17.27 -11.98
N PHE A 128 -1.18 17.03 -11.86
CA PHE A 128 -2.23 17.81 -12.55
C PHE A 128 -2.91 18.77 -11.59
N HIS A 129 -3.18 19.97 -12.10
CA HIS A 129 -3.95 21.01 -11.43
C HIS A 129 -5.24 21.24 -12.21
N LEU A 130 -6.37 21.06 -11.54
CA LEU A 130 -7.69 21.05 -12.17
C LEU A 130 -8.64 21.98 -11.42
N ASP A 131 -9.40 22.78 -12.17
CA ASP A 131 -10.33 23.75 -11.58
C ASP A 131 -11.66 23.11 -11.16
N HIS A 132 -12.12 22.11 -11.92
CA HIS A 132 -13.47 21.55 -11.79
C HIS A 132 -13.50 20.05 -12.02
N ALA A 133 -14.34 19.36 -11.24
CA ALA A 133 -14.64 17.95 -11.40
C ALA A 133 -16.08 17.70 -11.84
N PHE A 134 -16.28 16.68 -12.66
CA PHE A 134 -17.58 16.21 -13.09
C PHE A 134 -17.91 14.89 -12.39
N SER A 135 -19.10 14.82 -11.80
CA SER A 135 -19.54 13.59 -11.13
C SER A 135 -19.94 12.52 -12.16
N PRO A 136 -19.40 11.28 -12.07
CA PRO A 136 -19.79 10.17 -12.94
C PRO A 136 -21.26 9.76 -12.78
N SER A 137 -21.87 10.06 -11.62
CA SER A 137 -23.25 9.71 -11.32
C SER A 137 -24.27 10.71 -11.85
N SER A 138 -23.84 11.93 -12.24
CA SER A 138 -24.70 12.97 -12.80
C SER A 138 -25.26 12.56 -14.16
N GLU A 139 -26.50 12.96 -14.45
CA GLU A 139 -27.16 12.67 -15.74
C GLU A 139 -26.47 13.41 -16.88
N GLU A 140 -26.04 14.66 -16.64
CA GLU A 140 -25.39 15.52 -17.61
C GLU A 140 -24.07 14.91 -18.10
N THR A 141 -23.27 14.33 -17.19
CA THR A 141 -22.00 13.70 -17.54
C THR A 141 -22.22 12.41 -18.33
N LYS A 142 -23.21 11.60 -17.93
CA LYS A 142 -23.60 10.38 -18.65
C LYS A 142 -24.12 10.70 -20.05
N ASP A 143 -24.95 11.73 -20.18
CA ASP A 143 -25.52 12.16 -21.46
C ASP A 143 -24.45 12.74 -22.37
N CYS A 144 -23.51 13.53 -21.82
CA CYS A 144 -22.34 14.01 -22.56
C CYS A 144 -21.56 12.84 -23.15
N PHE A 145 -21.19 11.85 -22.33
CA PHE A 145 -20.47 10.66 -22.78
C PHE A 145 -21.27 9.84 -23.80
N LYS A 146 -22.56 9.63 -23.55
CA LYS A 146 -23.46 8.92 -24.47
C LYS A 146 -23.54 9.59 -25.83
N ASN A 147 -23.65 10.93 -25.88
CA ASN A 147 -23.72 11.67 -27.14
C ASN A 147 -22.43 11.53 -27.97
N ILE A 148 -21.28 11.45 -27.31
CA ILE A 148 -19.99 11.18 -27.95
C ILE A 148 -19.99 9.78 -28.58
N ILE A 149 -20.37 8.75 -27.81
CA ILE A 149 -20.35 7.34 -28.26
C ILE A 149 -21.40 7.07 -29.36
N GLU A 150 -22.60 7.64 -29.22
CA GLU A 150 -23.69 7.46 -30.19
C GLU A 150 -23.56 8.36 -31.43
N LYS A 151 -22.62 9.30 -31.43
CA LYS A 151 -22.43 10.32 -32.49
C LYS A 151 -23.73 11.06 -32.83
N LYS A 152 -24.54 11.37 -31.82
CA LYS A 152 -25.80 12.10 -31.99
C LYS A 152 -25.61 13.53 -32.52
N ASN A 153 -24.44 14.12 -32.27
CA ASN A 153 -24.08 15.44 -32.76
C ASN A 153 -22.70 15.39 -33.42
N ASP A 154 -22.70 15.26 -34.76
CA ASP A 154 -21.48 15.19 -35.56
C ASP A 154 -20.56 16.39 -35.36
N ILE A 155 -21.10 17.58 -35.06
CA ILE A 155 -20.28 18.77 -34.81
C ILE A 155 -19.42 18.56 -33.57
N ILE A 156 -19.97 18.02 -32.48
CA ILE A 156 -19.23 17.82 -31.23
C ILE A 156 -18.22 16.66 -31.37
N SER A 157 -18.58 15.59 -32.08
CA SER A 157 -17.74 14.40 -32.20
C SER A 157 -16.61 14.54 -33.22
N SER A 158 -16.81 15.32 -34.29
CA SER A 158 -15.86 15.41 -35.41
C SER A 158 -15.11 16.74 -35.53
N ASN A 159 -15.52 17.78 -34.81
CA ASN A 159 -14.83 19.08 -34.88
C ASN A 159 -13.70 19.17 -33.85
N LEU A 160 -12.50 19.51 -34.33
CA LEU A 160 -11.27 19.66 -33.56
C LEU A 160 -11.38 20.64 -32.39
N LEU A 161 -12.28 21.63 -32.44
CA LEU A 161 -12.46 22.56 -31.33
C LEU A 161 -12.91 21.84 -30.04
N PHE A 162 -13.70 20.78 -30.16
CA PHE A 162 -14.23 20.06 -28.99
C PHE A 162 -13.25 19.06 -28.40
N SER A 163 -12.23 18.61 -29.16
CA SER A 163 -11.18 17.73 -28.59
C SER A 163 -10.30 18.47 -27.56
N LYS A 164 -10.31 19.82 -27.59
CA LYS A 164 -9.66 20.67 -26.57
C LYS A 164 -10.38 20.69 -25.22
N ASN A 165 -11.59 20.15 -25.14
CA ASN A 165 -12.40 20.16 -23.93
C ASN A 165 -12.17 18.85 -23.15
N HIS A 166 -11.10 18.77 -22.38
CA HIS A 166 -10.85 17.65 -21.48
C HIS A 166 -11.70 17.79 -20.22
N LYS A 167 -12.35 16.71 -19.77
CA LYS A 167 -13.20 16.73 -18.57
C LYS A 167 -12.63 15.84 -17.50
N PHE A 168 -12.36 16.40 -16.32
CA PHE A 168 -12.00 15.60 -15.17
C PHE A 168 -13.24 14.93 -14.57
N ILE A 169 -13.25 13.61 -14.56
CA ILE A 169 -14.30 12.78 -13.99
C ILE A 169 -13.81 12.33 -12.61
N ASP A 170 -14.55 12.71 -11.58
CA ASP A 170 -14.18 12.43 -10.20
C ASP A 170 -14.19 10.92 -9.91
N HIS A 171 -13.58 10.58 -8.78
CA HIS A 171 -13.48 9.29 -8.17
C HIS A 171 -14.74 8.41 -8.32
N CYS A 172 -14.51 7.17 -8.76
CA CYS A 172 -15.56 6.16 -8.96
C CYS A 172 -15.32 4.93 -8.05
N LYS A 173 -16.15 4.70 -7.01
CA LYS A 173 -16.13 3.45 -6.21
C LYS A 173 -16.82 2.28 -6.92
N ILE A 174 -16.51 2.05 -8.20
CA ILE A 174 -17.21 1.02 -8.98
C ILE A 174 -16.59 -0.36 -8.76
N ASN A 175 -15.26 -0.45 -8.74
CA ASN A 175 -14.54 -1.71 -8.57
C ASN A 175 -13.35 -1.58 -7.61
N ASN A 176 -12.91 -2.72 -7.08
CA ASN A 176 -11.85 -2.78 -6.07
C ASN A 176 -10.52 -2.21 -6.58
N ARG A 177 -10.21 -2.38 -7.88
CA ARG A 177 -8.99 -1.86 -8.49
C ARG A 177 -8.95 -0.34 -8.50
N ILE A 178 -10.02 0.33 -8.95
CA ILE A 178 -10.10 1.80 -8.93
C ILE A 178 -10.05 2.32 -7.49
N VAL A 179 -10.72 1.63 -6.55
CA VAL A 179 -10.67 2.00 -5.14
C VAL A 179 -9.24 1.90 -4.59
N ALA A 180 -8.53 0.79 -4.87
CA ALA A 180 -7.16 0.59 -4.42
C ALA A 180 -6.18 1.60 -5.03
N GLN A 181 -6.40 1.95 -6.30
CA GLN A 181 -5.61 2.95 -7.03
C GLN A 181 -5.98 4.38 -6.65
N GLN A 182 -7.04 4.59 -5.86
CA GLN A 182 -7.64 5.91 -5.63
C GLN A 182 -7.89 6.66 -6.94
N GLY A 183 -8.38 5.91 -7.94
CA GLY A 183 -8.45 6.32 -9.33
C GLY A 183 -9.58 7.30 -9.61
N ALA A 184 -9.29 8.19 -10.56
CA ALA A 184 -10.19 9.12 -11.23
C ALA A 184 -9.80 9.17 -12.72
N PHE A 185 -10.52 9.93 -13.54
CA PHE A 185 -10.29 9.90 -14.99
C PHE A 185 -10.27 11.29 -15.62
N ILE A 186 -9.50 11.46 -16.69
CA ILE A 186 -9.64 12.59 -17.61
C ILE A 186 -10.27 12.08 -18.90
N LEU A 187 -11.45 12.58 -19.24
CA LEU A 187 -12.18 12.26 -20.45
C LEU A 187 -11.67 13.10 -21.62
N PHE A 188 -11.17 12.42 -22.66
CA PHE A 188 -10.83 13.02 -23.94
C PHE A 188 -12.04 12.98 -24.88
N GLN A 189 -12.42 14.16 -25.37
CA GLN A 189 -13.54 14.32 -26.30
C GLN A 189 -13.07 14.23 -27.75
N GLY A 190 -14.01 13.92 -28.66
CA GLY A 190 -13.74 13.83 -30.10
C GLY A 190 -13.25 12.46 -30.57
N ASP A 191 -12.90 12.38 -31.86
CA ASP A 191 -12.37 11.19 -32.54
C ASP A 191 -10.81 11.17 -32.60
N ASP A 192 -10.16 12.32 -32.41
CA ASP A 192 -8.70 12.47 -32.34
C ASP A 192 -8.31 13.07 -30.98
N ALA A 193 -7.22 12.59 -30.38
CA ALA A 193 -6.68 13.18 -29.16
C ALA A 193 -5.94 14.48 -29.49
N ASP A 194 -6.20 15.52 -28.70
CA ASP A 194 -5.33 16.67 -28.59
C ASP A 194 -4.60 16.59 -27.23
N SER A 195 -3.33 17.00 -27.21
CA SER A 195 -2.52 16.96 -25.99
C SER A 195 -3.14 17.82 -24.89
N LEU A 196 -2.94 17.42 -23.63
CA LEU A 196 -3.33 18.25 -22.50
C LEU A 196 -2.54 19.56 -22.53
N PRO A 197 -3.17 20.71 -22.19
CA PRO A 197 -2.46 21.98 -22.14
C PRO A 197 -1.27 21.94 -21.17
N ALA A 198 -0.12 22.47 -21.58
CA ALA A 198 1.11 22.42 -20.78
C ALA A 198 1.01 23.12 -19.41
N TYR A 199 0.06 24.03 -19.22
CA TYR A 199 -0.17 24.68 -17.92
C TYR A 199 -0.91 23.77 -16.92
N MET A 200 -1.57 22.70 -17.40
CA MET A 200 -2.41 21.83 -16.57
C MET A 200 -1.60 20.86 -15.72
N PHE A 201 -0.34 20.62 -16.07
CA PHE A 201 0.47 19.63 -15.39
C PHE A 201 1.96 19.94 -15.37
N GLN A 202 2.64 19.36 -14.39
CA GLN A 202 4.10 19.36 -14.29
C GLN A 202 4.62 17.92 -14.16
N GLY A 203 5.67 17.61 -14.92
CA GLY A 203 6.31 16.29 -14.90
C GLY A 203 7.51 16.25 -13.94
N ILE A 204 7.59 15.18 -13.16
CA ILE A 204 8.73 14.80 -12.32
C ILE A 204 9.37 13.57 -12.96
N GLU A 205 10.61 13.71 -13.42
CA GLU A 205 11.35 12.56 -13.97
C GLU A 205 11.85 11.66 -12.83
N ILE A 206 11.66 10.35 -13.00
CA ILE A 206 12.13 9.33 -12.07
C ILE A 206 13.30 8.58 -12.71
N PRO A 207 14.53 8.73 -12.21
CA PRO A 207 15.69 8.06 -12.77
C PRO A 207 15.54 6.53 -12.75
N GLY A 208 15.82 5.87 -13.87
CA GLY A 208 15.73 4.40 -13.98
C GLY A 208 16.49 3.67 -12.86
N SER A 209 17.71 4.13 -12.56
CA SER A 209 18.57 3.59 -11.49
C SER A 209 17.95 3.62 -10.09
N SER A 210 16.93 4.46 -9.85
CA SER A 210 16.24 4.59 -8.56
C SER A 210 15.00 3.70 -8.45
N LYS A 211 14.46 3.21 -9.57
CA LYS A 211 13.17 2.50 -9.63
C LYS A 211 13.09 1.32 -8.67
N LYS A 212 14.12 0.48 -8.63
CA LYS A 212 14.18 -0.65 -7.69
C LYS A 212 14.08 -0.20 -6.23
N ASN A 213 14.88 0.79 -5.82
CA ASN A 213 14.86 1.30 -4.45
C ASN A 213 13.49 1.89 -4.10
N LEU A 214 12.89 2.64 -5.03
CA LEU A 214 11.56 3.23 -4.86
C LEU A 214 10.48 2.15 -4.72
N ARG A 215 10.51 1.08 -5.53
CA ARG A 215 9.60 -0.07 -5.39
C ARG A 215 9.77 -0.76 -4.02
N ASP A 216 11.01 -0.96 -3.59
CA ASP A 216 11.31 -1.56 -2.29
C ASP A 216 10.75 -0.70 -1.13
N GLU A 217 10.96 0.63 -1.16
CA GLU A 217 10.42 1.57 -0.17
C GLU A 217 8.89 1.66 -0.21
N LEU A 218 8.28 1.73 -1.40
CA LEU A 218 6.82 1.71 -1.57
C LEU A 218 6.20 0.48 -0.91
N ASN A 219 6.79 -0.70 -1.13
CA ASN A 219 6.29 -1.94 -0.57
C ASN A 219 6.52 -2.02 0.95
N VAL A 220 7.73 -1.72 1.44
CA VAL A 220 8.09 -1.91 2.85
C VAL A 220 7.48 -0.84 3.76
N LEU A 221 7.48 0.42 3.33
CA LEU A 221 7.07 1.56 4.17
C LEU A 221 5.59 1.90 4.00
N PHE A 222 5.03 1.72 2.80
CA PHE A 222 3.67 2.15 2.46
C PHE A 222 2.73 1.00 2.12
N GLY A 223 3.24 -0.23 2.03
CA GLY A 223 2.45 -1.39 1.63
C GLY A 223 1.92 -1.29 0.20
N ILE A 224 2.58 -0.52 -0.67
CA ILE A 224 2.19 -0.33 -2.06
C ILE A 224 3.00 -1.29 -2.94
N ASN A 225 2.30 -2.26 -3.52
CA ASN A 225 2.86 -3.25 -4.43
C ASN A 225 1.82 -3.72 -5.47
N THR A 226 2.22 -4.62 -6.37
CA THR A 226 1.37 -5.15 -7.43
C THR A 226 0.06 -5.74 -6.91
N GLY A 227 0.09 -6.52 -5.82
CA GLY A 227 -1.10 -7.14 -5.26
C GLY A 227 -2.05 -6.15 -4.58
N THR A 228 -1.54 -5.03 -4.04
CA THR A 228 -2.40 -3.98 -3.49
C THR A 228 -2.96 -3.07 -4.57
N ILE A 229 -2.21 -2.77 -5.64
CA ILE A 229 -2.63 -1.90 -6.74
C ILE A 229 -3.57 -2.61 -7.73
N TYR A 230 -3.37 -3.92 -7.90
CA TYR A 230 -4.16 -4.81 -8.74
C TYR A 230 -4.70 -5.95 -7.85
N PRO A 231 -5.82 -5.72 -7.14
CA PRO A 231 -6.32 -6.63 -6.10
C PRO A 231 -7.04 -7.88 -6.66
N GLU A 232 -6.77 -8.28 -7.89
CA GLU A 232 -7.27 -9.51 -8.48
C GLU A 232 -6.55 -10.73 -7.86
N ILE A 233 -7.26 -11.85 -7.75
CA ILE A 233 -6.77 -13.07 -7.07
C ILE A 233 -5.38 -13.48 -7.60
N VAL A 234 -5.19 -13.42 -8.91
CA VAL A 234 -3.93 -13.80 -9.59
C VAL A 234 -2.72 -13.02 -9.08
N ASN A 235 -2.90 -11.73 -8.77
CA ASN A 235 -1.85 -10.83 -8.32
C ASN A 235 -1.56 -10.98 -6.82
N LEU A 236 -2.51 -11.50 -6.05
CA LEU A 236 -2.38 -11.74 -4.62
C LEU A 236 -1.64 -13.05 -4.27
N VAL A 237 -1.53 -14.01 -5.20
CA VAL A 237 -0.95 -15.34 -4.91
C VAL A 237 0.50 -15.25 -4.44
N SER A 238 1.31 -14.44 -5.13
CA SER A 238 2.75 -14.31 -4.83
C SER A 238 2.99 -13.66 -3.46
N GLU A 239 2.22 -12.61 -3.17
CA GLU A 239 2.15 -11.90 -1.90
C GLU A 239 1.78 -12.84 -0.74
N LEU A 240 0.67 -13.57 -0.88
CA LEU A 240 0.17 -14.49 0.14
C LEU A 240 1.17 -15.61 0.40
N THR A 241 1.76 -16.18 -0.66
CA THR A 241 2.79 -17.23 -0.54
C THR A 241 4.02 -16.73 0.22
N LYS A 242 4.48 -15.50 -0.06
CA LYS A 242 5.60 -14.87 0.67
C LYS A 242 5.23 -14.67 2.15
N LYS A 243 4.00 -14.24 2.45
CA LYS A 243 3.52 -14.07 3.83
C LYS A 243 3.45 -15.42 4.56
N CYS A 244 2.91 -16.46 3.95
CA CYS A 244 2.82 -17.80 4.54
C CYS A 244 4.19 -18.37 4.95
N LYS A 245 5.25 -18.10 4.17
CA LYS A 245 6.62 -18.52 4.55
C LYS A 245 7.14 -17.88 5.85
N LYS A 246 6.57 -16.74 6.24
CA LYS A 246 6.91 -16.02 7.48
C LYS A 246 5.95 -16.33 8.63
N MET A 247 4.87 -17.07 8.38
CA MET A 247 3.91 -17.44 9.41
C MET A 247 4.49 -18.56 10.27
N SER A 248 4.34 -18.44 11.58
CA SER A 248 4.73 -19.50 12.50
C SER A 248 3.87 -20.75 12.25
N THR A 249 4.53 -21.90 12.16
CA THR A 249 3.85 -23.21 12.09
C THR A 249 3.74 -23.86 13.47
N ILE A 250 3.81 -23.06 14.53
CA ILE A 250 3.74 -23.54 15.91
C ILE A 250 2.37 -24.20 16.09
N SER A 251 2.37 -25.44 16.58
CA SER A 251 1.14 -26.16 16.79
C SER A 251 0.48 -25.65 18.08
N PHE A 252 -0.83 -25.45 18.07
CA PHE A 252 -1.53 -24.92 19.24
C PHE A 252 -1.68 -26.02 20.30
N ASN A 253 -0.63 -26.19 21.11
CA ASN A 253 -0.59 -27.12 22.24
C ASN A 253 0.16 -26.49 23.43
N VAL A 254 -0.06 -27.02 24.63
CA VAL A 254 0.46 -26.41 25.86
C VAL A 254 1.99 -26.32 25.90
N VAL A 255 2.70 -27.29 25.31
CA VAL A 255 4.17 -27.30 25.28
C VAL A 255 4.71 -26.15 24.43
N ASP A 256 4.18 -26.04 23.21
CA ASP A 256 4.58 -25.03 22.23
C ASP A 256 4.24 -23.60 22.70
N GLU A 257 3.09 -23.43 23.36
CA GLU A 257 2.68 -22.14 23.93
C GLU A 257 3.55 -21.77 25.14
N LEU A 258 3.88 -22.70 26.05
CA LEU A 258 4.78 -22.44 27.18
C LEU A 258 6.21 -22.12 26.72
N ASP A 259 6.71 -22.77 25.66
CA ASP A 259 8.01 -22.41 25.08
C ASP A 259 7.98 -21.01 24.44
N SER A 260 6.86 -20.64 23.79
CA SER A 260 6.66 -19.30 23.23
C SER A 260 6.61 -18.22 24.32
N ILE A 261 5.91 -18.50 25.44
CA ILE A 261 5.91 -17.64 26.63
C ILE A 261 7.32 -17.51 27.22
N SER A 262 8.10 -18.59 27.25
CA SER A 262 9.49 -18.55 27.73
C SER A 262 10.37 -17.64 26.86
N LYS A 263 10.25 -17.76 25.52
CA LYS A 263 10.98 -16.90 24.57
C LYS A 263 10.57 -15.44 24.72
N GLN A 264 9.28 -15.18 24.92
CA GLN A 264 8.78 -13.83 25.16
C GLN A 264 9.41 -13.22 26.42
N LEU A 265 9.43 -13.96 27.54
CA LEU A 265 10.08 -13.51 28.77
C LEU A 265 11.58 -13.24 28.55
N GLU A 266 12.30 -14.11 27.85
CA GLU A 266 13.71 -13.91 27.53
C GLU A 266 13.95 -12.62 26.74
N MET A 267 13.12 -12.32 25.74
CA MET A 267 13.21 -11.06 24.98
C MET A 267 12.91 -9.84 25.86
N GLU A 268 11.91 -9.92 26.75
CA GLU A 268 11.58 -8.84 27.67
C GLU A 268 12.71 -8.58 28.67
N LEU A 269 13.33 -9.63 29.22
CA LEU A 269 14.50 -9.52 30.09
C LEU A 269 15.67 -8.86 29.37
N ASN A 270 15.99 -9.28 28.14
CA ASN A 270 17.03 -8.66 27.34
C ASN A 270 16.75 -7.18 27.07
N TYR A 271 15.51 -6.83 26.74
CA TYR A 271 15.09 -5.43 26.56
C TYR A 271 15.32 -4.58 27.81
N TYR A 272 14.90 -5.07 28.99
CA TYR A 272 15.10 -4.33 30.24
C TYR A 272 16.57 -4.23 30.63
N TYR A 273 17.37 -5.25 30.31
CA TYR A 273 18.80 -5.23 30.52
C TYR A 273 19.46 -4.14 29.67
N ASP A 274 19.24 -4.17 28.34
CA ASP A 274 19.81 -3.19 27.40
C ASP A 274 19.38 -1.77 27.77
N ALA A 275 18.08 -1.56 28.03
CA ALA A 275 17.56 -0.26 28.44
C ALA A 275 18.16 0.25 29.76
N CYS A 276 18.42 -0.65 30.73
CA CYS A 276 19.05 -0.28 31.99
C CYS A 276 20.54 0.07 31.81
N VAL A 277 21.25 -0.66 30.95
CA VAL A 277 22.66 -0.41 30.66
C VAL A 277 22.84 0.91 29.89
N ASP A 278 21.96 1.19 28.93
CA ASP A 278 22.00 2.42 28.12
C ASP A 278 21.58 3.68 28.91
N ALA A 279 20.88 3.51 30.03
CA ALA A 279 20.43 4.62 30.86
C ALA A 279 21.59 5.29 31.60
N VAL A 280 21.84 6.57 31.27
CA VAL A 280 22.96 7.36 31.80
C VAL A 280 22.73 7.81 33.26
N ILE A 281 21.48 8.03 33.67
CA ILE A 281 21.12 8.53 35.01
C ILE A 281 20.38 7.48 35.84
N ILE A 282 20.63 7.48 37.15
CA ILE A 282 20.10 6.47 38.08
C ILE A 282 18.58 6.51 38.19
N GLU A 283 17.97 7.70 38.10
CA GLU A 283 16.52 7.87 38.14
C GLU A 283 15.84 7.14 36.99
N LYS A 284 16.45 7.14 35.80
CA LYS A 284 15.93 6.44 34.63
C LYS A 284 16.05 4.92 34.79
N LYS A 285 17.16 4.44 35.36
CA LYS A 285 17.34 3.02 35.69
C LYS A 285 16.27 2.54 36.68
N ILE A 286 15.97 3.31 37.72
CA ILE A 286 14.91 3.01 38.69
C ILE A 286 13.54 2.94 38.01
N GLU A 287 13.24 3.87 37.10
CA GLU A 287 11.98 3.86 36.35
C GLU A 287 11.84 2.59 35.50
N ILE A 288 12.89 2.21 34.76
CA ILE A 288 12.93 1.00 33.93
C ILE A 288 12.71 -0.25 34.80
N MET A 289 13.42 -0.36 35.93
CA MET A 289 13.31 -1.51 36.83
C MET A 289 11.92 -1.63 37.46
N ARG A 290 11.28 -0.51 37.82
CA ARG A 290 9.88 -0.53 38.30
C ARG A 290 8.88 -1.03 37.25
N VAL A 291 9.16 -0.80 35.97
CA VAL A 291 8.33 -1.36 34.89
C VAL A 291 8.60 -2.86 34.75
N ALA A 292 9.88 -3.27 34.79
CA ALA A 292 10.26 -4.68 34.77
C ALA A 292 9.64 -5.48 35.94
N GLU A 293 9.63 -4.94 37.16
CA GLU A 293 8.98 -5.56 38.33
C GLU A 293 7.50 -5.85 38.09
N LYS A 294 6.76 -4.92 37.49
CA LYS A 294 5.34 -5.12 37.17
C LYS A 294 5.14 -6.26 36.18
N VAL A 295 6.03 -6.38 35.21
CA VAL A 295 6.01 -7.47 34.24
C VAL A 295 6.31 -8.80 34.93
N PHE A 296 7.36 -8.88 35.74
CA PHE A 296 7.73 -10.11 36.46
C PHE A 296 6.63 -10.56 37.43
N LEU A 297 5.98 -9.61 38.13
CA LEU A 297 4.80 -9.91 38.95
C LEU A 297 3.64 -10.49 38.13
N SER A 298 3.47 -10.05 36.88
CA SER A 298 2.43 -10.58 35.99
C SER A 298 2.72 -12.04 35.62
N TYR A 299 3.97 -12.36 35.27
CA TYR A 299 4.36 -13.76 35.00
C TYR A 299 4.22 -14.63 36.24
N LEU A 300 4.70 -14.17 37.40
CA LEU A 300 4.57 -14.92 38.65
C LEU A 300 3.10 -15.23 38.97
N ARG A 301 2.21 -14.24 38.86
CA ARG A 301 0.77 -14.47 39.07
C ARG A 301 0.22 -15.50 38.09
N GLY A 302 0.55 -15.40 36.81
CA GLY A 302 0.12 -16.38 35.80
C GLY A 302 0.61 -17.80 36.09
N ILE A 303 1.84 -17.95 36.61
CA ILE A 303 2.38 -19.24 37.03
C ILE A 303 1.57 -19.79 38.23
N LEU A 304 1.35 -18.98 39.26
CA LEU A 304 0.59 -19.40 40.44
C LEU A 304 -0.86 -19.77 40.11
N ASP A 305 -1.52 -19.00 39.24
CA ASP A 305 -2.88 -19.28 38.78
C ASP A 305 -2.94 -20.61 37.99
N MET A 306 -1.92 -20.89 37.16
CA MET A 306 -1.84 -22.13 36.40
C MET A 306 -1.56 -23.34 37.30
N ASP A 307 -0.72 -23.17 38.32
CA ASP A 307 -0.46 -24.21 39.32
C ASP A 307 -1.74 -24.57 40.10
N GLU A 308 -2.48 -23.57 40.59
CA GLU A 308 -3.76 -23.79 41.26
C GLU A 308 -4.79 -24.48 40.35
N TYR A 309 -4.76 -24.16 39.04
CA TYR A 309 -5.60 -24.82 38.05
C TYR A 309 -5.23 -26.30 37.88
N LEU A 310 -3.94 -26.62 37.74
CA LEU A 310 -3.45 -27.99 37.56
C LEU A 310 -3.66 -28.86 38.82
N ASP A 311 -3.63 -28.26 40.01
CA ASP A 311 -4.00 -28.94 41.26
C ASP A 311 -5.46 -29.40 41.26
N LYS A 312 -6.36 -28.57 40.71
CA LYS A 312 -7.80 -28.90 40.58
C LYS A 312 -8.09 -29.82 39.39
N HIS A 313 -7.27 -29.74 38.33
CA HIS A 313 -7.44 -30.45 37.07
C HIS A 313 -6.16 -31.16 36.65
N PRO A 314 -5.79 -32.26 37.32
CA PRO A 314 -4.48 -32.88 37.13
C PRO A 314 -4.35 -33.57 35.77
N ASP A 315 -3.43 -33.06 34.96
CA ASP A 315 -2.93 -33.71 33.74
C ASP A 315 -1.43 -33.93 33.89
N LYS A 316 -1.01 -35.20 33.92
CA LYS A 316 0.39 -35.58 34.20
C LYS A 316 1.38 -35.05 33.17
N GLU A 317 0.99 -35.02 31.89
CA GLU A 317 1.88 -34.55 30.83
C GLU A 317 2.01 -33.03 30.89
N VAL A 318 0.90 -32.33 31.08
CA VAL A 318 0.91 -30.86 31.23
C VAL A 318 1.67 -30.42 32.48
N ILE A 319 1.46 -31.07 33.62
CA ILE A 319 2.17 -30.77 34.87
C ILE A 319 3.68 -30.92 34.69
N LYS A 320 4.12 -31.98 34.00
CA LYS A 320 5.55 -32.20 33.76
C LYS A 320 6.16 -31.06 32.95
N VAL A 321 5.50 -30.69 31.84
CA VAL A 321 5.95 -29.61 30.95
C VAL A 321 5.92 -28.26 31.67
N PHE A 322 4.87 -28.01 32.45
CA PHE A 322 4.73 -26.78 33.23
C PHE A 322 5.83 -26.64 34.30
N ARG A 323 6.23 -27.73 34.96
CA ARG A 323 7.39 -27.71 35.88
C ARG A 323 8.71 -27.41 35.17
N GLU A 324 8.90 -27.93 33.96
CA GLU A 324 10.08 -27.61 33.15
C GLU A 324 10.08 -26.12 32.77
N PHE A 325 8.91 -25.57 32.40
CA PHE A 325 8.72 -24.14 32.17
C PHE A 325 9.06 -23.30 33.40
N THR A 326 8.54 -23.64 34.58
CA THR A 326 8.79 -22.90 35.84
C THR A 326 10.28 -22.90 36.22
N LYS A 327 10.98 -24.01 35.97
CA LYS A 327 12.45 -24.06 36.15
C LYS A 327 13.16 -23.11 35.19
N LYS A 328 12.78 -23.12 33.91
CA LYS A 328 13.33 -22.22 32.88
C LYS A 328 13.06 -20.75 33.23
N TYR A 329 11.85 -20.43 33.71
CA TYR A 329 11.48 -19.10 34.21
C TYR A 329 12.43 -18.61 35.32
N ASN A 330 12.64 -19.41 36.37
CA ASN A 330 13.54 -19.07 37.46
C ASN A 330 14.99 -18.90 36.98
N MET A 331 15.46 -19.76 36.06
CA MET A 331 16.79 -19.65 35.46
C MET A 331 16.98 -18.34 34.68
N LEU A 332 15.98 -17.94 33.87
CA LEU A 332 16.03 -16.70 33.10
C LEU A 332 16.11 -15.46 34.00
N LEU A 333 15.34 -15.45 35.10
CA LEU A 333 15.43 -14.39 36.11
C LEU A 333 16.81 -14.33 36.78
N ASP A 334 17.38 -15.50 37.11
CA ASP A 334 18.72 -15.59 37.68
C ASP A 334 19.79 -15.03 36.74
N ASP A 335 19.69 -15.38 35.46
CA ASP A 335 20.66 -14.94 34.46
C ASP A 335 20.53 -13.45 34.18
N PHE A 336 19.31 -12.91 34.12
CA PHE A 336 19.08 -11.46 34.07
C PHE A 336 19.75 -10.74 35.25
N ASN A 337 19.53 -11.20 36.49
CA ASN A 337 20.13 -10.58 37.68
C ASN A 337 21.66 -10.66 37.68
N LYS A 338 22.23 -11.77 37.23
CA LYS A 338 23.69 -11.95 37.12
C LYS A 338 24.30 -11.02 36.07
N CYS A 339 23.63 -10.84 34.93
CA CYS A 339 24.12 -9.99 33.86
C CYS A 339 24.11 -8.51 34.25
N LEU A 340 23.17 -8.06 35.09
CA LEU A 340 23.11 -6.66 35.53
C LEU A 340 24.42 -6.21 36.24
N PRO A 341 24.86 -4.96 36.00
CA PRO A 341 25.97 -4.36 36.74
C PRO A 341 25.75 -4.42 38.25
N VAL A 342 26.81 -4.68 39.03
CA VAL A 342 26.72 -4.89 40.49
C VAL A 342 26.04 -3.72 41.21
N ALA A 343 26.23 -2.49 40.74
CA ALA A 343 25.58 -1.31 41.29
C ALA A 343 24.06 -1.29 41.06
N ASP A 344 23.59 -1.89 39.97
CA ASP A 344 22.21 -1.86 39.51
C ASP A 344 21.39 -3.06 40.03
N ARG A 345 22.04 -4.15 40.48
CA ARG A 345 21.37 -5.32 41.07
C ARG A 345 20.52 -5.01 42.30
N LYS A 346 20.80 -3.91 43.00
CA LYS A 346 19.99 -3.46 44.16
C LYS A 346 18.70 -2.74 43.76
N LEU A 347 18.53 -2.44 42.48
CA LEU A 347 17.36 -1.73 41.98
C LEU A 347 16.14 -2.64 41.83
N ILE A 348 16.35 -3.96 41.87
CA ILE A 348 15.29 -4.96 41.73
C ILE A 348 15.60 -6.20 42.58
N GLU A 349 14.66 -6.59 43.42
CA GLU A 349 14.79 -7.79 44.26
C GLU A 349 14.22 -9.01 43.51
N ILE A 350 15.05 -9.61 42.64
CA ILE A 350 14.62 -10.68 41.72
C ILE A 350 14.06 -11.91 42.44
N ASP A 351 14.57 -12.23 43.63
CA ASP A 351 14.11 -13.38 44.40
C ASP A 351 12.63 -13.28 44.78
N ASN A 352 12.05 -12.08 44.88
CA ASN A 352 10.63 -11.87 45.14
C ASN A 352 9.72 -12.32 43.98
N PHE A 353 10.28 -12.56 42.79
CA PHE A 353 9.54 -12.96 41.60
C PHE A 353 9.76 -14.42 41.22
N LYS A 354 10.61 -15.14 41.95
CA LYS A 354 10.87 -16.56 41.75
C LYS A 354 9.73 -17.40 42.28
N VAL A 355 9.59 -18.56 41.66
CA VAL A 355 8.59 -19.56 42.05
C VAL A 355 9.26 -20.58 42.96
N GLU A 356 8.81 -20.65 44.22
CA GLU A 356 9.29 -21.63 45.19
C GLU A 356 8.27 -22.77 45.35
N ASN A 357 8.72 -24.02 45.19
CA ASN A 357 7.96 -25.25 45.45
C ASN A 357 6.79 -25.60 44.51
N ILE A 358 7.01 -25.59 43.19
CA ILE A 358 6.06 -26.10 42.16
C ILE A 358 6.65 -27.29 41.37
#